data_AF-A0A966LIA7-F1
#
_entry.id   AF-A0A966LIA7-F1
#
_cell.length_a   1.000
_cell.length_b   1.000
_cell.length_c   1.000
_cell.angle_alpha   90.00
_cell.angle_beta   90.00
_cell.angle_gamma   90.00
#
_symmetry.space_group_name_H-M   'P 1'
#
loop_
_entity.id
_entity.type
_entity.pdbx_description
1 polymer ?
#
loop_
_entity_poly.entity_id
_entity_poly.type
_entity_poly.pdbx_seq_one_letter_code
_entity_poly.pdbx_strand_id
1 'polypeptide(L)'
;MDEATIKYNVELITYILLILASDLTEYNNEQLVDFTEEIEGNVDVLFKPEFLTKISNGLEVPERTVSKMAELRGLVIKLYESGWHRKLIDVGLILPIRSLALSILTDLEIEYTEPLKYANTHLEW
;
A
#
# COMPACT_ATOMS: atom_id res chain seq x y z
N MET A 1 9.17 -11.57 15.87
CA MET A 1 9.17 -11.64 14.40
C MET A 1 10.63 -11.67 14.00
N ASP A 2 11.04 -12.63 13.18
CA ASP A 2 12.43 -12.65 12.69
C ASP A 2 12.66 -11.54 11.66
N GLU A 3 13.93 -11.29 11.37
CA GLU A 3 14.37 -10.21 10.47
C GLU A 3 13.85 -10.38 9.04
N ALA A 4 13.80 -11.61 8.53
CA ALA A 4 13.29 -11.91 7.20
C ALA A 4 11.79 -11.58 7.08
N THR A 5 11.01 -11.94 8.09
CA THR A 5 9.57 -11.64 8.16
C THR A 5 9.33 -10.13 8.30
N ILE A 6 10.14 -9.42 9.08
CA ILE A 6 10.05 -7.95 9.18
C ILE A 6 10.32 -7.32 7.83
N LYS A 7 11.43 -7.69 7.17
CA LYS A 7 11.82 -7.19 5.86
C LYS A 7 10.69 -7.37 4.84
N TYR A 8 10.17 -8.59 4.72
CA TYR A 8 9.08 -8.90 3.79
C TYR A 8 7.84 -8.02 4.04
N ASN A 9 7.43 -7.83 5.29
CA ASN A 9 6.27 -6.98 5.61
C ASN A 9 6.52 -5.51 5.29
N VAL A 10 7.75 -5.01 5.45
CA VAL A 10 8.11 -3.65 5.06
C VAL A 10 8.07 -3.48 3.54
N GLU A 11 8.58 -4.46 2.79
CA GLU A 11 8.51 -4.48 1.32
C GLU A 11 7.05 -4.52 0.86
N LEU A 12 6.20 -5.31 1.51
CA LEU A 12 4.77 -5.40 1.19
C LEU A 12 4.00 -4.11 1.51
N ILE A 13 4.28 -3.45 2.65
CA ILE A 13 3.72 -2.12 2.97
C ILE A 13 4.12 -1.11 1.90
N THR A 14 5.41 -1.11 1.54
CA THR A 14 5.96 -0.19 0.53
C THR A 14 5.29 -0.41 -0.81
N TYR A 15 5.16 -1.67 -1.23
CA TYR A 15 4.51 -2.04 -2.46
C TYR A 15 3.05 -1.59 -2.53
N ILE A 16 2.26 -1.85 -1.48
CA ILE A 16 0.88 -1.39 -1.38
C ILE A 16 0.79 0.14 -1.48
N LEU A 17 1.68 0.87 -0.79
CA LEU A 17 1.72 2.33 -0.87
C LEU A 17 2.04 2.82 -2.29
N LEU A 18 2.98 2.16 -2.99
CA LEU A 18 3.32 2.49 -4.37
C LEU A 18 2.12 2.26 -5.29
N ILE A 19 1.44 1.12 -5.20
CA ILE A 19 0.21 0.84 -5.98
C ILE A 19 -0.81 1.96 -5.77
N LEU A 20 -1.11 2.26 -4.50
CA LEU A 20 -2.16 3.24 -4.15
C LEU A 20 -1.77 4.68 -4.54
N ALA A 21 -0.48 4.99 -4.59
CA ALA A 21 0.05 6.29 -5.00
C ALA A 21 0.15 6.47 -6.53
N SER A 22 0.18 5.38 -7.29
CA SER A 22 0.37 5.40 -8.75
C SER A 22 -0.87 5.81 -9.53
N ASP A 23 -0.63 6.27 -10.76
CA ASP A 23 -1.69 6.34 -11.76
C ASP A 23 -1.83 5.01 -12.49
N LEU A 24 -2.95 4.33 -12.27
CA LEU A 24 -3.14 2.95 -12.69
C LEU A 24 -3.91 2.80 -14.01
N THR A 25 -4.17 3.91 -14.72
CA THR A 25 -5.00 3.92 -15.94
C THR A 25 -4.39 3.17 -17.13
N GLU A 26 -3.07 2.97 -17.12
CA GLU A 26 -2.34 2.25 -18.19
C GLU A 26 -2.20 0.74 -17.91
N TYR A 27 -2.60 0.28 -16.73
CA TYR A 27 -2.52 -1.14 -16.35
C TYR A 27 -3.72 -1.90 -16.91
N ASN A 28 -3.46 -3.14 -17.33
CA ASN A 28 -4.50 -4.00 -17.85
C ASN A 28 -5.34 -4.60 -16.70
N ASN A 29 -6.46 -5.24 -17.05
CA ASN A 29 -7.39 -5.76 -16.05
C ASN A 29 -6.81 -6.87 -15.17
N GLU A 30 -5.89 -7.70 -15.70
CA GLU A 30 -5.22 -8.76 -14.92
C GLU A 30 -4.34 -8.13 -13.85
N GLN A 31 -3.47 -7.18 -14.24
CA GLN A 31 -2.61 -6.44 -13.31
C GLN A 31 -3.40 -5.70 -12.22
N LEU A 32 -4.54 -5.10 -12.57
CA LEU A 32 -5.40 -4.43 -11.60
C LEU A 32 -6.05 -5.41 -10.62
N VAL A 33 -6.38 -6.63 -11.08
CA VAL A 33 -6.88 -7.70 -10.20
C VAL A 33 -5.77 -8.15 -9.26
N ASP A 34 -4.57 -8.39 -9.77
CA ASP A 34 -3.44 -8.82 -8.96
C ASP A 34 -3.10 -7.77 -7.89
N PHE A 35 -3.12 -6.48 -8.23
CA PHE A 35 -2.99 -5.40 -7.26
C PHE A 35 -4.07 -5.43 -6.18
N THR A 36 -5.32 -5.68 -6.54
CA THR A 36 -6.37 -5.78 -5.54
C THR A 36 -6.19 -6.98 -4.62
N GLU A 37 -5.73 -8.12 -5.13
CA GLU A 37 -5.44 -9.30 -4.31
C GLU A 37 -4.31 -9.04 -3.31
N GLU A 38 -3.26 -8.33 -3.74
CA GLU A 38 -2.14 -7.95 -2.88
C GLU A 38 -2.52 -6.91 -1.81
N ILE A 39 -3.53 -6.07 -2.08
CA ILE A 39 -4.01 -5.09 -1.12
C ILE A 39 -5.05 -5.71 -0.17
N GLU A 40 -5.94 -6.56 -0.67
CA GLU A 40 -7.05 -7.13 0.08
C GLU A 40 -6.56 -7.99 1.25
N GLY A 41 -7.03 -7.68 2.46
CA GLY A 41 -6.61 -8.37 3.68
C GLY A 41 -5.21 -8.00 4.19
N ASN A 42 -4.25 -7.68 3.31
CA ASN A 42 -2.94 -7.18 3.73
C ASN A 42 -3.05 -5.79 4.35
N VAL A 43 -3.79 -4.86 3.73
CA VAL A 43 -4.02 -3.53 4.30
C VAL A 43 -4.69 -3.60 5.67
N ASP A 44 -5.52 -4.63 5.90
CA ASP A 44 -6.24 -4.82 7.15
C ASP A 44 -5.34 -5.12 8.34
N VAL A 45 -4.19 -5.72 8.08
CA VAL A 45 -3.23 -6.14 9.09
C VAL A 45 -2.06 -5.18 9.16
N LEU A 46 -1.43 -4.91 8.02
CA LEU A 46 -0.14 -4.22 7.95
C LEU A 46 -0.22 -2.75 8.32
N PHE A 47 -1.37 -2.10 8.07
CA PHE A 47 -1.59 -0.68 8.34
C PHE A 47 -2.21 -0.41 9.73
N LYS A 48 -2.33 -1.45 10.57
CA LYS A 48 -2.77 -1.28 11.96
C LYS A 48 -1.66 -0.66 12.81
N PRO A 49 -1.95 0.32 13.67
CA PRO A 49 -0.96 0.91 14.58
C PRO A 49 -0.18 -0.12 15.41
N GLU A 50 -0.86 -1.17 15.88
CA GLU A 50 -0.25 -2.23 16.68
C GLU A 50 0.71 -3.10 15.87
N PHE A 51 0.47 -3.24 14.56
CA PHE A 51 1.37 -3.96 13.67
C PHE A 51 2.60 -3.11 13.33
N LEU A 52 2.40 -1.84 12.95
CA LEU A 52 3.46 -0.88 12.65
C LEU A 52 4.44 -0.74 13.82
N THR A 53 3.93 -0.74 15.05
CA THR A 53 4.78 -0.73 16.26
C THR A 53 5.67 -1.98 16.37
N LYS A 54 5.18 -3.15 15.96
CA LYS A 54 5.92 -4.42 16.02
C LYS A 54 7.04 -4.52 14.97
N ILE A 55 6.90 -3.83 13.84
CA ILE A 55 7.88 -3.81 12.75
C ILE A 55 8.79 -2.58 12.77
N SER A 56 8.71 -1.75 13.81
CA SER A 56 9.45 -0.49 13.95
C SER A 56 10.97 -0.61 13.78
N ASN A 57 11.54 -1.80 14.07
CA ASN A 57 12.97 -2.08 13.85
C ASN A 57 13.36 -2.21 12.36
N GLY A 58 12.39 -2.41 11.45
CA GLY A 58 12.62 -2.48 10.01
C GLY A 58 12.03 -1.29 9.23
N LEU A 59 11.07 -0.58 9.81
CA LEU A 59 10.49 0.64 9.27
C LEU A 59 10.10 1.58 10.41
N GLU A 60 10.86 2.66 10.58
CA GLU A 60 10.52 3.69 11.56
C GLU A 60 9.37 4.54 11.00
N VAL A 61 8.19 4.41 11.60
CA VAL A 61 6.98 5.14 11.18
C VAL A 61 6.68 6.24 12.19
N PRO A 62 6.81 7.54 11.83
CA PRO A 62 6.43 8.63 12.72
C PRO A 62 4.98 8.53 13.18
N GLU A 63 4.66 8.97 14.40
CA GLU A 63 3.29 8.88 14.95
C GLU A 63 2.23 9.55 14.06
N ARG A 64 2.58 10.70 13.45
CA ARG A 64 1.72 11.37 12.46
C ARG A 64 1.41 10.46 11.25
N THR A 65 2.38 9.66 10.83
CA THR A 65 2.29 8.75 9.69
C THR A 65 1.49 7.51 10.05
N VAL A 66 1.60 7.01 11.30
CA VAL A 66 0.74 5.93 11.81
C VAL A 66 -0.74 6.31 11.70
N SER A 67 -1.10 7.54 12.07
CA SER A 67 -2.49 8.02 11.93
C SER A 67 -2.95 8.05 10.46
N LYS A 68 -2.09 8.51 9.55
CA LYS A 68 -2.37 8.49 8.10
C LYS A 68 -2.53 7.08 7.54
N MET A 69 -1.70 6.13 7.99
CA MET A 69 -1.79 4.72 7.61
C MET A 69 -3.13 4.11 8.03
N ALA A 70 -3.59 4.41 9.25
CA ALA A 70 -4.89 3.96 9.75
C ALA A 70 -6.06 4.58 8.97
N GLU A 71 -5.96 5.86 8.59
CA GLU A 71 -6.94 6.53 7.72
C GLU A 71 -6.96 5.90 6.33
N LEU A 72 -5.79 5.70 5.72
CA LEU A 72 -5.64 5.07 4.40
C LEU A 72 -6.26 3.68 4.39
N ARG A 73 -5.98 2.87 5.41
CA ARG A 73 -6.62 1.57 5.64
C ARG A 73 -8.14 1.68 5.61
N GLY A 74 -8.71 2.63 6.37
CA GLY A 74 -10.15 2.84 6.42
C GLY A 74 -10.77 3.27 5.08
N LEU A 75 -10.05 4.02 4.25
CA LEU A 75 -10.50 4.39 2.90
C LEU A 75 -10.44 3.21 1.94
N VAL A 76 -9.35 2.44 1.96
CA VAL A 76 -9.14 1.29 1.08
C VAL A 76 -10.16 0.18 1.36
N ILE A 77 -10.42 -0.15 2.63
CA ILE A 77 -11.43 -1.16 3.01
C ILE A 77 -12.82 -0.82 2.47
N LYS A 78 -13.17 0.47 2.39
CA LYS A 78 -14.47 0.90 1.82
C LYS A 78 -14.58 0.64 0.32
N LEU A 79 -13.48 0.39 -0.37
CA LEU A 79 -13.50 0.00 -1.77
C LEU A 79 -13.87 -1.48 -1.95
N TYR A 80 -13.61 -2.33 -0.95
CA TYR A 80 -13.76 -3.80 -1.00
C TYR A 80 -15.20 -4.21 -1.30
N GLU A 81 -15.47 -4.35 -2.60
CA GLU A 81 -16.74 -4.82 -3.15
C GLU A 81 -16.44 -5.51 -4.48
N SER A 82 -17.44 -6.18 -5.05
CA SER A 82 -17.31 -6.81 -6.37
C SER A 82 -16.82 -5.80 -7.41
N GLY A 83 -15.74 -6.15 -8.11
CA GLY A 83 -15.18 -5.34 -9.20
C GLY A 83 -14.35 -4.13 -8.75
N TRP A 84 -13.86 -4.09 -7.51
CA TRP A 84 -13.14 -2.93 -7.00
C TRP A 84 -11.79 -2.65 -7.67
N HIS A 85 -11.21 -3.61 -8.41
CA HIS A 85 -10.08 -3.36 -9.32
C HIS A 85 -10.37 -2.22 -10.30
N ARG A 86 -11.63 -2.01 -10.70
CA ARG A 86 -12.05 -0.88 -11.54
C ARG A 86 -12.06 0.45 -10.80
N LYS A 87 -12.22 0.43 -9.47
CA LYS A 87 -12.21 1.63 -8.62
C LYS A 87 -10.79 2.19 -8.45
N LEU A 88 -9.76 1.36 -8.65
CA LEU A 88 -8.35 1.81 -8.65
C LEU A 88 -8.02 2.81 -9.77
N ILE A 89 -8.80 2.79 -10.85
CA ILE A 89 -8.64 3.71 -11.99
C ILE A 89 -9.76 4.76 -12.06
N ASP A 90 -10.74 4.71 -11.15
CA ASP A 90 -11.76 5.75 -11.04
C ASP A 90 -11.19 6.94 -10.27
N VAL A 91 -10.90 8.01 -11.00
CA VAL A 91 -10.31 9.25 -10.46
C VAL A 91 -11.12 9.81 -9.28
N GLY A 92 -12.45 9.76 -9.32
CA GLY A 92 -13.28 10.32 -8.26
C GLY A 92 -13.13 9.57 -6.93
N LEU A 93 -12.93 8.25 -7.00
CA LEU A 93 -12.81 7.39 -5.83
C LEU A 93 -11.38 7.27 -5.34
N ILE A 94 -10.40 7.20 -6.25
CA ILE A 94 -9.01 6.91 -5.90
C ILE A 94 -8.24 8.15 -5.45
N LEU A 95 -8.64 9.37 -5.85
CA LEU A 95 -7.87 10.59 -5.54
C LEU A 95 -7.57 10.80 -4.04
N PRO A 96 -8.53 10.64 -3.10
CA PRO A 96 -8.23 10.77 -1.68
C PRO A 96 -7.21 9.74 -1.18
N ILE A 97 -7.32 8.50 -1.67
CA ILE A 97 -6.42 7.39 -1.35
C ILE A 97 -5.02 7.67 -1.89
N ARG A 98 -4.93 8.07 -3.17
CA ARG A 98 -3.67 8.42 -3.84
C ARG A 98 -2.94 9.56 -3.15
N SER A 99 -3.68 10.64 -2.83
CA SER A 99 -3.11 11.78 -2.11
C SER A 99 -2.57 11.39 -0.74
N LEU A 100 -3.26 10.52 -0.02
CA LEU A 100 -2.85 10.08 1.30
C LEU A 100 -1.66 9.12 1.24
N ALA A 101 -1.65 8.18 0.29
CA ALA A 101 -0.53 7.28 0.04
C ALA A 101 0.75 8.03 -0.34
N LEU A 102 0.66 9.02 -1.24
CA LEU A 102 1.79 9.91 -1.58
C LEU A 102 2.33 10.66 -0.36
N SER A 103 1.44 11.16 0.50
CA SER A 103 1.86 11.85 1.72
C SER A 103 2.57 10.91 2.70
N ILE A 104 2.13 9.66 2.80
CA ILE A 104 2.78 8.63 3.62
C ILE A 104 4.16 8.28 3.06
N LEU A 105 4.29 8.04 1.75
CA LEU A 105 5.58 7.78 1.10
C LEU A 105 6.57 8.92 1.36
N THR A 106 6.10 10.17 1.28
CA THR A 106 6.91 11.36 1.59
C THR A 106 7.36 11.38 3.05
N ASP A 107 6.46 11.06 4.00
CA ASP A 107 6.80 11.01 5.42
C ASP A 107 7.78 9.89 5.77
N LEU A 108 7.80 8.81 4.98
CA LEU A 108 8.71 7.67 5.15
C LEU A 108 9.99 7.79 4.33
N GLU A 109 10.17 8.89 3.59
CA GLU A 109 11.31 9.10 2.69
C GLU A 109 11.48 7.98 1.63
N ILE A 110 10.37 7.36 1.24
CA ILE A 110 10.36 6.31 0.21
C ILE A 110 10.26 6.96 -1.16
N GLU A 111 11.27 6.75 -1.99
CA GLU A 111 11.24 7.21 -3.39
C GLU A 111 10.21 6.43 -4.20
N TYR A 112 9.50 7.16 -5.06
CA TYR A 112 8.55 6.53 -5.97
C TYR A 112 9.27 5.56 -6.92
N THR A 113 8.80 4.32 -6.91
CA THR A 113 9.13 3.30 -7.91
C THR A 113 7.82 2.78 -8.49
N GLU A 114 7.80 2.53 -9.81
CA GLU A 114 6.64 1.94 -10.45
C GLU A 114 6.30 0.56 -9.80
N PRO A 115 5.03 0.28 -9.48
CA PRO A 115 4.62 -0.91 -8.71
C PRO A 115 5.15 -2.24 -9.24
N LEU A 116 4.98 -2.55 -10.53
CA LEU A 116 5.44 -3.83 -11.12
C LEU A 116 6.96 -3.96 -11.03
N LYS A 117 7.68 -2.88 -11.33
CA LYS A 117 9.14 -2.83 -11.20
C LYS A 117 9.57 -3.08 -9.75
N TYR A 118 8.86 -2.50 -8.77
CA TYR A 118 9.14 -2.72 -7.36
C TYR A 118 8.95 -4.20 -6.99
N ALA A 119 7.80 -4.78 -7.35
CA ALA A 119 7.45 -6.17 -7.07
C ALA A 119 8.47 -7.15 -7.67
N ASN A 120 8.86 -6.97 -8.94
CA ASN A 120 9.87 -7.81 -9.61
C ASN A 120 11.25 -7.77 -8.93
N THR A 121 11.56 -6.66 -8.23
CA THR A 121 12.88 -6.47 -7.61
C THR A 121 12.92 -6.95 -6.16
N HIS A 122 11.79 -6.88 -5.44
CA HIS A 122 11.75 -7.09 -3.99
C HIS A 122 10.86 -8.25 -3.54
N LEU A 123 9.85 -8.63 -4.33
CA LEU A 123 8.80 -9.59 -3.94
C LEU A 123 8.77 -10.87 -4.79
N GLU A 124 9.66 -11.00 -5.78
CA GLU A 124 9.75 -12.16 -6.70
C GLU A 124 8.44 -12.42 -7.48
N TRP A 125 7.87 -11.36 -8.07
CA TRP A 125 6.65 -11.44 -8.88
C TRP A 125 6.90 -11.91 -10.32
#